data_AF-A0A2N3D0E9-F1
#
_entry.id   AF-A0A2N3D0E9-F1
#
_cell.length_a   1.000
_cell.length_b   1.000
_cell.length_c   1.000
_cell.angle_alpha   90.00
_cell.angle_beta   90.00
_cell.angle_gamma   90.00
#
_symmetry.space_group_name_H-M   'P 1'
#
loop_
_entity.id
_entity.type
_entity.pdbx_description
1 polymer ?
#
loop_
_entity_poly.entity_id
_entity_poly.type
_entity_poly.pdbx_seq_one_letter_code
_entity_poly.pdbx_strand_id
1 'polypeptide(L)'
;MSMTAFAIALIAAAPLAEPSAAQLQPPVAANELAAQPLSAGRVDQALMVLEKASAADPNDPALLINLGIAYAQAGNEAKARTAFEAALASREVIELDTADGTTTDSRRLARKAIKMLDRGEFRPANMRSEQLTYRE
;
A
#
# COMPACT_ATOMS: atom_id res chain seq x y z
N MET A 1 -61.88 27.04 29.72
CA MET A 1 -60.52 26.73 30.22
C MET A 1 -60.11 25.43 29.54
N SER A 2 -59.51 25.45 28.34
CA SER A 2 -58.10 25.69 28.00
C SER A 2 -57.12 24.86 28.83
N MET A 3 -56.55 23.80 28.25
CA MET A 3 -55.19 23.84 27.66
C MET A 3 -54.88 22.49 27.02
N THR A 4 -54.96 22.46 25.69
CA THR A 4 -54.31 21.49 24.80
C THR A 4 -52.79 21.68 24.87
N ALA A 5 -52.05 20.64 25.22
CA ALA A 5 -50.59 20.63 25.12
C ALA A 5 -50.19 20.39 23.66
N PHE A 6 -49.73 21.44 22.99
CA PHE A 6 -49.08 21.37 21.68
C PHE A 6 -47.56 21.23 21.92
N ALA A 7 -47.01 20.04 21.73
CA ALA A 7 -45.56 19.85 21.69
C ALA A 7 -45.11 20.04 20.24
N ILE A 8 -44.60 21.23 19.93
CA ILE A 8 -43.90 21.50 18.66
C ILE A 8 -42.50 20.92 18.84
N ALA A 9 -42.29 19.70 18.35
CA ALA A 9 -40.96 19.14 18.18
C ALA A 9 -40.29 19.85 17.00
N LEU A 10 -39.38 20.76 17.33
CA LEU A 10 -38.51 21.47 16.39
C LEU A 10 -37.53 20.43 15.82
N ILE A 11 -37.84 19.86 14.65
CA ILE A 11 -36.90 19.00 13.93
C ILE A 11 -35.83 19.92 13.36
N ALA A 12 -34.73 20.04 14.10
CA ALA A 12 -33.50 20.59 13.58
C ALA A 12 -33.07 19.72 12.39
N ALA A 13 -33.11 20.30 11.19
CA ALA A 13 -32.46 19.76 10.02
C ALA A 13 -30.95 19.77 10.28
N ALA A 14 -30.42 18.68 10.83
CA ALA A 14 -29.01 18.38 10.71
C ALA A 14 -28.73 18.14 9.22
N PRO A 15 -27.75 18.82 8.60
CA PRO A 15 -27.30 18.38 7.30
C PRO A 15 -26.80 16.95 7.49
N LEU A 16 -27.29 16.04 6.63
CA LEU A 16 -26.66 14.74 6.45
C LEU A 16 -25.21 15.05 6.07
N ALA A 17 -24.33 15.02 7.06
CA ALA A 17 -22.92 14.89 6.82
C ALA A 17 -22.79 13.60 6.04
N GLU A 18 -22.53 13.72 4.74
CA GLU A 18 -22.08 12.58 3.97
C GLU A 18 -20.97 11.91 4.77
N PRO A 19 -20.91 10.57 4.84
CA PRO A 19 -19.71 9.92 5.28
C PRO A 19 -18.66 10.26 4.21
N SER A 20 -18.01 11.41 4.35
CA SER A 20 -16.78 11.75 3.67
C SER A 20 -15.91 10.54 3.88
N ALA A 21 -15.75 9.77 2.80
CA ALA A 21 -14.90 8.61 2.73
C ALA A 21 -13.69 8.95 3.57
N ALA A 22 -13.58 8.29 4.73
CA ALA A 22 -12.43 8.43 5.59
C ALA A 22 -11.27 8.35 4.64
N GLN A 23 -10.52 9.45 4.52
CA GLN A 23 -9.26 9.44 3.81
C GLN A 23 -8.45 8.41 4.58
N LEU A 24 -8.54 7.16 4.14
CA LEU A 24 -7.59 6.10 4.39
C LEU A 24 -6.34 6.63 3.72
N GLN A 25 -5.72 7.62 4.36
CA GLN A 25 -4.33 7.92 4.12
C GLN A 25 -3.69 6.56 4.34
N PRO A 26 -3.15 5.89 3.29
CA PRO A 26 -2.34 4.73 3.52
C PRO A 26 -1.31 5.20 4.56
N PRO A 27 -1.17 4.50 5.70
CA PRO A 27 -0.40 5.02 6.81
C PRO A 27 0.92 5.49 6.24
N VAL A 28 1.28 6.75 6.42
CA VAL A 28 2.44 7.39 5.77
C VAL A 28 3.71 6.53 5.95
N ALA A 29 3.75 5.75 7.04
CA ALA A 29 4.73 4.71 7.31
C ALA A 29 4.83 3.59 6.24
N ALA A 30 3.73 3.11 5.66
CA ALA A 30 3.74 2.03 4.67
C ALA A 30 4.45 2.42 3.36
N ASN A 31 4.22 3.65 2.87
CA ASN A 31 4.91 4.15 1.67
C ASN A 31 6.40 4.38 1.92
N GLU A 32 6.76 4.94 3.09
CA GLU A 32 8.16 5.16 3.47
C GLU A 32 8.92 3.84 3.68
N LEU A 33 8.27 2.82 4.23
CA LEU A 33 8.86 1.50 4.46
C LEU A 33 9.07 0.73 3.16
N ALA A 34 8.20 0.89 2.17
CA ALA A 34 8.29 0.15 0.92
C ALA A 34 9.38 0.72 -0.01
N ALA A 35 9.58 2.05 -0.04
CA ALA A 35 10.48 2.64 -1.02
C ALA A 35 11.97 2.60 -0.63
N GLN A 36 12.31 2.28 0.62
CA GLN A 36 13.69 2.12 1.08
C GLN A 36 14.06 0.64 1.25
N PRO A 37 15.32 0.25 0.95
CA PRO A 37 15.82 -1.07 1.32
C PRO A 37 15.68 -1.27 2.83
N LEU A 38 14.82 -2.20 3.24
CA LEU A 38 14.66 -2.55 4.64
C LEU A 38 15.76 -3.55 5.04
N SER A 39 16.43 -3.30 6.15
CA SER A 39 17.23 -4.34 6.81
C SER A 39 16.33 -5.54 7.16
N ALA A 40 16.87 -6.76 7.23
CA ALA A 40 16.10 -7.99 7.43
C ALA A 40 15.06 -7.88 8.58
N GLY A 41 15.45 -7.37 9.76
CA GLY A 41 14.52 -7.19 10.88
C GLY A 41 13.42 -6.16 10.66
N ARG A 42 13.58 -5.23 9.71
CA ARG A 42 12.53 -4.28 9.30
C ARG A 42 11.62 -4.84 8.21
N VAL A 43 12.10 -5.77 7.38
CA VAL A 43 11.27 -6.48 6.39
C VAL A 43 10.19 -7.30 7.10
N ASP A 44 10.55 -8.06 8.13
CA ASP A 44 9.59 -8.89 8.88
C ASP A 44 8.53 -8.04 9.59
N GLN A 45 8.94 -6.92 10.18
CA GLN A 45 8.02 -5.97 10.81
C GLN A 45 7.08 -5.33 9.78
N ALA A 46 7.60 -4.93 8.61
CA ALA A 46 6.79 -4.37 7.54
C ALA A 46 5.75 -5.38 7.05
N LEU A 47 6.13 -6.64 6.83
CA LEU A 47 5.20 -7.70 6.45
C LEU A 47 4.09 -7.88 7.48
N MET A 48 4.43 -7.95 8.77
CA MET A 48 3.42 -8.10 9.83
C MET A 48 2.42 -6.95 9.87
N VAL A 49 2.89 -5.71 9.72
CA VAL A 49 2.03 -4.51 9.73
C VAL A 49 1.15 -4.48 8.47
N LEU A 50 1.74 -4.75 7.30
CA LEU A 50 1.05 -4.71 6.02
C LEU A 50 0.02 -5.84 5.87
N GLU A 51 0.33 -7.05 6.34
CA GLU A 51 -0.62 -8.17 6.33
C GLU A 51 -1.83 -7.89 7.23
N LYS A 52 -1.60 -7.26 8.40
CA LYS A 52 -2.69 -6.81 9.27
C LYS A 52 -3.52 -5.69 8.64
N ALA A 53 -2.89 -4.75 7.95
CA ALA A 53 -3.59 -3.67 7.26
C ALA A 53 -4.40 -4.17 6.06
N SER A 54 -3.86 -5.14 5.31
CA SER A 54 -4.55 -5.80 4.19
C SER A 54 -5.81 -6.56 4.63
N ALA A 55 -5.91 -6.97 5.90
CA ALA A 55 -7.15 -7.55 6.43
C ALA A 55 -8.34 -6.55 6.46
N ALA A 56 -8.06 -5.25 6.50
CA ALA A 56 -9.09 -4.21 6.47
C ALA A 56 -9.51 -3.85 5.04
N ASP A 57 -8.54 -3.74 4.12
CA ASP A 57 -8.78 -3.60 2.69
C ASP A 57 -7.80 -4.45 1.88
N PRO A 58 -8.22 -5.65 1.44
CA PRO A 58 -7.37 -6.54 0.66
C PRO A 58 -7.06 -6.06 -0.76
N ASN A 59 -7.84 -5.09 -1.28
CA ASN A 59 -7.77 -4.67 -2.68
C ASN A 59 -7.17 -3.27 -2.86
N ASP A 60 -6.80 -2.60 -1.77
CA ASP A 60 -6.11 -1.32 -1.81
C ASP A 60 -4.81 -1.45 -2.62
N PRO A 61 -4.69 -0.74 -3.75
CA PRO A 61 -3.51 -0.82 -4.59
C PRO A 61 -2.24 -0.29 -3.89
N ALA A 62 -2.32 0.63 -2.92
CA ALA A 62 -1.14 1.05 -2.14
C ALA A 62 -0.62 -0.09 -1.27
N LEU A 63 -1.51 -0.74 -0.50
CA LEU A 63 -1.18 -1.89 0.32
C LEU A 63 -0.57 -3.03 -0.49
N LEU A 64 -1.17 -3.35 -1.64
CA LEU A 64 -0.67 -4.41 -2.53
C LEU A 64 0.73 -4.09 -3.07
N ILE A 65 1.01 -2.84 -3.43
CA ILE A 65 2.36 -2.41 -3.85
C ILE A 65 3.34 -2.54 -2.68
N ASN A 66 2.97 -2.08 -1.49
CA ASN A 66 3.83 -2.12 -0.32
C ASN A 66 4.14 -3.55 0.12
N LEU A 67 3.15 -4.45 0.09
CA LEU A 67 3.34 -5.90 0.30
C LEU A 67 4.27 -6.49 -0.76
N GLY A 68 4.07 -6.14 -2.03
CA GLY A 68 4.93 -6.61 -3.11
C GLY A 68 6.39 -6.24 -2.91
N ILE A 69 6.65 -5.00 -2.48
CA ILE A 69 8.02 -4.55 -2.20
C ILE A 69 8.59 -5.27 -0.98
N ALA A 70 7.84 -5.39 0.11
CA ALA A 70 8.29 -6.11 1.30
C ALA A 70 8.62 -7.58 0.99
N TYR A 71 7.80 -8.28 0.20
CA TYR A 71 8.09 -9.63 -0.26
C TYR A 71 9.32 -9.68 -1.18
N ALA A 72 9.51 -8.69 -2.05
CA ALA A 72 10.68 -8.64 -2.93
C ALA A 72 11.99 -8.48 -2.14
N GLN A 73 11.98 -7.62 -1.12
CA GLN A 73 13.12 -7.42 -0.22
C GLN A 73 13.37 -8.63 0.69
N ALA A 74 12.33 -9.38 1.04
CA ALA A 74 12.43 -10.67 1.73
C ALA A 74 12.98 -11.81 0.84
N GLY A 75 13.21 -11.55 -0.45
CA GLY A 75 13.61 -12.56 -1.43
C GLY A 75 12.48 -13.46 -1.92
N ASN A 76 11.21 -13.18 -1.54
CA ASN A 76 10.05 -13.92 -1.99
C ASN A 76 9.48 -13.32 -3.29
N GLU A 77 10.20 -13.56 -4.38
CA GLU A 77 9.88 -13.01 -5.71
C GLU A 77 8.49 -13.42 -6.23
N ALA A 78 8.04 -14.66 -5.93
CA ALA A 78 6.73 -15.14 -6.35
C ALA A 78 5.57 -14.37 -5.68
N LYS A 79 5.66 -14.16 -4.36
CA LYS A 79 4.65 -13.34 -3.64
C LYS A 79 4.71 -11.88 -4.05
N ALA A 80 5.92 -11.35 -4.28
CA ALA A 80 6.11 -9.99 -4.75
C ALA A 80 5.38 -9.73 -6.08
N ARG A 81 5.62 -10.61 -7.07
CA ARG A 81 4.94 -10.54 -8.37
C ARG A 81 3.43 -10.59 -8.24
N THR A 82 2.92 -11.55 -7.45
CA THR A 82 1.48 -11.72 -7.24
C THR A 82 0.83 -10.44 -6.69
N ALA A 83 1.47 -9.80 -5.71
CA ALA A 83 0.96 -8.57 -5.11
C ALA A 83 1.00 -7.39 -6.11
N PHE A 84 2.08 -7.26 -6.90
CA PHE A 84 2.13 -6.22 -7.94
C PHE A 84 1.11 -6.43 -9.06
N GLU A 85 0.87 -7.68 -9.48
CA GLU A 85 -0.16 -8.02 -10.46
C GLU A 85 -1.56 -7.70 -9.94
N ALA A 86 -1.82 -7.99 -8.66
CA ALA A 86 -3.07 -7.61 -8.01
C ALA A 86 -3.26 -6.08 -7.97
N ALA A 87 -2.22 -5.32 -7.60
CA ALA A 87 -2.27 -3.85 -7.65
C ALA A 87 -2.53 -3.32 -9.07
N LEU A 88 -1.89 -3.94 -10.07
CA LEU A 88 -2.08 -3.59 -11.47
C LEU A 88 -3.51 -3.88 -11.97
N ALA A 89 -4.12 -4.96 -11.48
CA ALA A 89 -5.48 -5.37 -11.80
C ALA A 89 -6.55 -4.63 -10.97
N SER A 90 -6.16 -3.84 -9.95
CA SER A 90 -7.10 -3.11 -9.11
C SER A 90 -7.94 -2.13 -9.94
N ARG A 91 -9.22 -2.07 -9.59
CA ARG A 91 -10.17 -1.14 -10.22
C ARG A 91 -9.85 0.29 -9.82
N GLU A 92 -9.40 0.48 -8.59
CA GLU A 92 -9.00 1.76 -8.07
C GLU A 92 -7.62 2.15 -8.61
N VAL A 93 -7.47 3.43 -8.94
CA VAL A 93 -6.20 4.01 -9.37
C VAL A 93 -5.97 5.23 -8.51
N ILE A 94 -5.11 5.06 -7.52
CA ILE A 94 -4.69 6.15 -6.64
C ILE A 94 -3.35 6.73 -7.09
N GLU A 95 -3.15 8.02 -6.81
CA GLU A 95 -1.86 8.68 -6.91
C GLU A 95 -1.02 8.36 -5.66
N LEU A 96 0.27 8.12 -5.89
CA LEU A 96 1.24 7.76 -4.87
C LEU A 96 2.49 8.60 -5.05
N ASP A 97 3.01 9.11 -3.94
CA ASP A 97 4.34 9.72 -3.91
C ASP A 97 5.40 8.64 -3.79
N THR A 98 6.41 8.71 -4.65
CA THR A 98 7.56 7.81 -4.67
C THR A 98 8.75 8.43 -3.94
N ALA A 99 9.71 7.60 -3.53
CA ALA A 99 10.88 8.07 -2.77
C ALA A 99 11.78 9.08 -3.51
N ASP A 100 11.71 9.13 -4.84
CA ASP A 100 12.38 10.15 -5.67
C ASP A 100 11.61 11.49 -5.71
N GLY A 101 10.56 11.65 -4.90
CA GLY A 101 9.77 12.88 -4.78
C GLY A 101 8.83 13.12 -5.94
N THR A 102 8.59 12.11 -6.78
CA THR A 102 7.64 12.20 -7.90
C THR A 102 6.30 11.61 -7.51
N THR A 103 5.23 12.07 -8.14
CA THR A 103 3.91 11.47 -8.00
C THR A 103 3.63 10.59 -9.22
N THR A 104 3.09 9.40 -9.00
CA THR A 104 2.70 8.46 -10.06
C THR A 104 1.45 7.70 -9.66
N ASP A 105 0.70 7.19 -10.64
CA ASP A 105 -0.40 6.30 -10.34
C ASP A 105 0.08 4.90 -9.92
N SER A 106 -0.73 4.25 -9.08
CA SER A 106 -0.51 2.90 -8.57
C SER A 106 -0.29 1.84 -9.65
N ARG A 107 -1.02 1.87 -10.78
CA ARG A 107 -0.83 0.90 -11.87
C ARG A 107 0.53 1.07 -12.54
N ARG A 108 0.93 2.32 -12.80
CA ARG A 108 2.25 2.64 -13.36
C ARG A 108 3.36 2.23 -12.41
N LEU A 109 3.19 2.45 -11.11
CA LEU A 109 4.13 2.01 -10.09
C LEU A 109 4.23 0.48 -10.03
N ALA A 110 3.11 -0.24 -10.05
CA ALA A 110 3.08 -1.70 -10.08
C ALA A 110 3.79 -2.28 -11.31
N ARG A 111 3.55 -1.74 -12.51
CA ARG A 111 4.28 -2.16 -13.73
C ARG A 111 5.79 -1.89 -13.61
N LYS A 112 6.17 -0.76 -13.03
CA LYS A 112 7.58 -0.43 -12.79
C LYS A 112 8.20 -1.45 -11.82
N ALA A 113 7.51 -1.76 -10.72
CA ALA A 113 7.95 -2.72 -9.73
C ALA A 113 8.14 -4.13 -10.32
N ILE A 114 7.23 -4.61 -11.17
CA ILE A 114 7.41 -5.89 -11.89
C ILE A 114 8.70 -5.90 -12.72
N LYS A 115 8.97 -4.83 -13.47
CA LYS A 115 10.21 -4.71 -14.26
C LYS A 115 11.47 -4.67 -13.38
N MET A 116 11.39 -4.01 -12.24
CA MET A 116 12.49 -3.97 -11.26
C MET A 116 12.73 -5.36 -10.66
N LEU A 117 11.66 -6.13 -10.41
CA LEU A 117 11.72 -7.50 -9.95
C LEU A 117 12.40 -8.41 -10.97
N ASP A 118 11.98 -8.33 -12.25
CA ASP A 118 12.58 -9.08 -13.37
C ASP A 118 14.10 -8.83 -13.52
N ARG A 119 14.54 -7.62 -13.15
CA ARG A 119 15.95 -7.20 -13.21
C ARG A 119 16.73 -7.50 -11.92
N GLY A 120 16.08 -8.06 -10.91
CA GLY A 120 16.70 -8.32 -9.60
C GLY A 120 17.11 -7.05 -8.87
N GLU A 121 16.39 -5.94 -9.06
CA GLU A 121 16.67 -4.64 -8.42
C GLU A 121 16.32 -4.60 -6.92
N PHE A 122 15.46 -5.50 -6.45
CA PHE A 122 15.11 -5.64 -5.03
C PHE A 122 16.11 -6.49 -4.22
N ARG A 123 17.01 -7.22 -4.89
CA ARG A 123 17.96 -8.09 -4.20
C ARG A 123 18.97 -7.23 -3.44
N PRO A 124 19.21 -7.51 -2.14
CA PRO A 124 20.20 -6.77 -1.38
C PRO A 124 21.60 -6.97 -1.99
N ALA A 125 22.42 -5.92 -1.95
CA ALA A 125 23.70 -5.87 -2.65
C ALA A 125 24.67 -7.01 -2.26
N ASN A 126 24.54 -7.55 -1.04
CA ASN A 126 25.33 -8.70 -0.55
C ASN A 126 24.99 -10.04 -1.23
N MET A 127 23.82 -10.18 -1.86
CA MET A 127 23.43 -11.37 -2.64
C MET A 127 23.79 -11.25 -4.12
N ARG A 128 24.10 -10.04 -4.62
CA ARG A 128 24.59 -9.83 -6.00
C ARG A 128 26.03 -10.29 -6.18
N SER A 129 26.84 -10.22 -5.12
CA SER A 129 28.24 -10.67 -5.13
C SER A 129 28.40 -12.19 -5.24
N GLU A 130 27.37 -12.98 -4.90
CA GLU A 130 27.41 -14.45 -5.04
C GLU A 130 27.19 -14.92 -6.48
N GLN A 131 26.72 -14.04 -7.38
CA GLN A 131 26.56 -14.34 -8.81
C GLN A 131 27.76 -13.91 -9.68
N LEU A 132 28.77 -13.25 -9.09
CA LEU A 132 29.98 -12.81 -9.80
C LEU A 132 31.18 -13.75 -9.62
N THR A 133 31.00 -14.90 -8.98
CA THR A 133 32.12 -15.82 -8.72
C THR A 133 32.42 -16.71 -9.94
N TYR A 134 33.52 -16.36 -10.60
CA TYR A 134 34.39 -17.10 -11.52
C TYR A 134 33.76 -17.75 -12.78
N ARG A 135 33.97 -17.10 -13.94
CA ARG A 135 34.23 -17.83 -15.18
C ARG A 135 35.74 -18.08 -15.22
N GLU A 136 36.15 -19.34 -15.28
CA GLU A 136 37.52 -19.72 -15.69
C GLU A 136 37.80 -19.25 -17.13
#